data_AF-A0A800MRE0-F1
#
_entry.id   AF-A0A800MRE0-F1
#
_cell.length_a   1.000
_cell.length_b   1.000
_cell.length_c   1.000
_cell.angle_alpha   90.00
_cell.angle_beta   90.00
_cell.angle_gamma   90.00
#
_symmetry.space_group_name_H-M   'P 1'
#
loop_
_entity.id
_entity.type
_entity.pdbx_description
1 polymer ?
#
loop_
_entity_poly.entity_id
_entity_poly.type
_entity_poly.pdbx_seq_one_letter_code
_entity_poly.pdbx_strand_id
1 'polypeptide(L)'
;MTEWLESFSSSSFMPHAQCFLWQEDLLALYVISDSLIVLAYVIIPCAIVRFLRARHDIPVNKVVVLFAAFILLCGTTHLLSIITLWYPLYWLSGLIKALTGVISILTAYITWQLVPKLIIKPNLLKNQFAIHHAYADSVKHSPNAVIYTDRNGNIIYNNPAALRQDQATILGQQALAR
;
A
#
# COMPACT_ATOMS: atom_id res chain seq x y z
N MET A 1 46.71 21.64 -5.80
CA MET A 1 45.23 21.85 -5.85
C MET A 1 44.54 20.85 -6.79
N THR A 2 45.14 19.68 -7.04
CA THR A 2 44.62 18.60 -7.91
C THR A 2 44.53 17.24 -7.19
N GLU A 3 44.96 17.16 -5.93
CA GLU A 3 44.95 15.91 -5.13
C GLU A 3 43.54 15.35 -4.90
N TRP A 4 42.52 16.22 -4.81
CA TRP A 4 41.12 15.79 -4.70
C TRP A 4 40.60 15.13 -5.98
N LEU A 5 41.11 15.53 -7.15
CA LEU A 5 40.71 14.94 -8.44
C LEU A 5 41.40 13.59 -8.68
N GLU A 6 42.63 13.42 -8.20
CA GLU A 6 43.33 12.11 -8.19
C GLU A 6 42.60 11.07 -7.33
N SER A 7 42.01 11.48 -6.18
CA SER A 7 41.15 10.64 -5.35
C SER A 7 39.88 10.14 -6.07
N PHE A 8 39.37 10.91 -7.04
CA PHE A 8 38.27 10.46 -7.90
C PHE A 8 38.73 9.54 -9.03
N SER A 9 40.03 9.55 -9.36
CA SER A 9 40.60 8.64 -10.35
C SER A 9 40.83 7.27 -9.71
N SER A 10 40.31 6.23 -10.34
CA SER A 10 40.38 4.82 -9.96
C SER A 10 41.79 4.22 -9.93
N SER A 11 42.85 5.04 -9.98
CA SER A 11 44.26 4.64 -10.10
C SER A 11 44.90 4.18 -8.79
N SER A 12 44.35 4.57 -7.62
CA SER A 12 44.87 4.19 -6.30
C SER A 12 44.05 3.15 -5.53
N PHE A 13 42.93 2.67 -6.08
CA PHE A 13 42.07 1.69 -5.40
C PHE A 13 42.15 0.32 -6.06
N MET A 14 42.35 -0.74 -5.27
CA MET A 14 42.23 -2.12 -5.77
C MET A 14 40.78 -2.46 -6.09
N PRO A 15 40.49 -3.13 -7.22
CA PRO A 15 39.18 -3.72 -7.49
C PRO A 15 38.76 -4.66 -6.36
N HIS A 16 37.47 -4.70 -6.03
CA HIS A 16 37.01 -5.49 -4.88
C HIS A 16 37.24 -7.00 -5.07
N ALA A 17 37.34 -7.49 -6.31
CA ALA A 17 37.72 -8.87 -6.63
C ALA A 17 39.11 -9.26 -6.10
N GLN A 18 40.05 -8.32 -6.01
CA GLN A 18 41.38 -8.56 -5.44
C GLN A 18 41.32 -8.79 -3.92
N CYS A 19 40.36 -8.16 -3.22
CA CYS A 19 40.12 -8.40 -1.79
C CYS A 19 39.53 -9.80 -1.52
N PHE A 20 38.87 -10.42 -2.49
CA PHE A 20 38.38 -11.80 -2.39
C PHE A 20 39.42 -12.86 -2.77
N LEU A 21 40.69 -12.47 -2.93
CA LEU A 21 41.76 -13.35 -3.42
C LEU A 21 41.43 -14.06 -4.74
N TRP A 22 40.52 -13.51 -5.56
CA TRP A 22 40.01 -14.17 -6.77
C TRP A 22 39.40 -15.56 -6.53
N GLN A 23 38.85 -15.80 -5.34
CA GLN A 23 38.13 -17.04 -5.07
C GLN A 23 36.81 -17.06 -5.86
N GLU A 24 36.83 -17.77 -6.99
CA GLU A 24 35.75 -17.88 -7.99
C GLU A 24 34.38 -18.14 -7.34
N ASP A 25 34.32 -19.03 -6.34
CA ASP A 25 33.09 -19.40 -5.64
C ASP A 25 32.47 -18.21 -4.87
N LEU A 26 33.30 -17.39 -4.24
CA LEU A 26 32.85 -16.24 -3.45
C LEU A 26 32.43 -15.10 -4.38
N LEU A 27 33.18 -14.89 -5.47
CA LEU A 27 32.85 -13.91 -6.48
C LEU A 27 31.52 -14.24 -7.17
N ALA A 28 31.31 -15.51 -7.55
CA ALA A 28 30.07 -15.99 -8.14
C ALA A 28 28.89 -15.81 -7.18
N LEU A 29 29.07 -16.12 -5.90
CA LEU A 29 28.03 -15.92 -4.88
C LEU A 29 27.58 -14.46 -4.78
N TYR A 30 28.52 -13.52 -4.73
CA TYR A 30 28.21 -12.08 -4.68
C TYR A 30 27.52 -11.60 -5.96
N VAL A 31 28.04 -11.98 -7.13
CA VAL A 31 27.46 -11.60 -8.42
C VAL A 31 26.05 -12.14 -8.59
N ILE A 32 25.82 -13.41 -8.29
CA ILE A 32 24.49 -14.03 -8.39
C ILE A 32 23.53 -13.40 -7.39
N SER A 33 23.95 -13.23 -6.14
CA SER A 33 23.10 -12.65 -5.08
C SER A 33 22.72 -11.21 -5.40
N ASP A 34 23.69 -10.36 -5.75
CA ASP A 34 23.41 -8.97 -6.10
C ASP A 34 22.58 -8.87 -7.39
N SER A 35 22.78 -9.76 -8.36
CA SER A 35 21.98 -9.79 -9.59
C SER A 35 20.50 -10.13 -9.31
N LEU A 36 20.25 -11.11 -8.44
CA LEU A 36 18.91 -11.48 -8.00
C LEU A 36 18.24 -10.31 -7.26
N ILE A 37 18.98 -9.60 -6.41
CA ILE A 37 18.47 -8.43 -5.69
C ILE A 37 18.14 -7.30 -6.67
N VAL A 38 19.03 -6.98 -7.61
CA VAL A 38 18.78 -5.96 -8.65
C VAL A 38 17.52 -6.29 -9.44
N LEU A 39 17.34 -7.54 -9.85
CA LEU A 39 16.16 -7.98 -10.59
C LEU A 39 14.88 -7.77 -9.75
N ALA A 40 14.88 -8.26 -8.50
CA ALA A 40 13.75 -8.08 -7.60
C ALA A 40 13.42 -6.60 -7.38
N TYR A 41 14.45 -5.77 -7.23
CA TYR A 41 14.30 -4.35 -6.92
C TYR A 41 13.93 -3.50 -8.14
N VAL A 42 13.98 -4.05 -9.36
CA VAL A 42 13.36 -3.45 -10.55
C VAL A 42 11.90 -3.92 -10.68
N ILE A 43 11.62 -5.19 -10.41
CA ILE A 43 10.29 -5.78 -10.56
C ILE A 43 9.29 -5.20 -9.55
N ILE A 44 9.67 -5.07 -8.27
CA ILE A 44 8.76 -4.59 -7.20
C ILE A 44 8.26 -3.16 -7.50
N PRO A 45 9.13 -2.16 -7.79
CA PRO A 45 8.69 -0.82 -8.16
C PRO A 45 7.82 -0.79 -9.41
N CYS A 46 8.14 -1.59 -10.43
CA CYS A 46 7.31 -1.71 -11.63
C CYS A 46 5.89 -2.21 -11.30
N ALA A 47 5.77 -3.23 -10.45
CA ALA A 47 4.48 -3.75 -10.00
C ALA A 47 3.69 -2.69 -9.21
N ILE A 48 4.38 -1.95 -8.31
CA ILE A 48 3.79 -0.85 -7.55
C ILE A 48 3.26 0.25 -8.48
N VAL A 49 4.05 0.70 -9.45
CA VAL A 49 3.62 1.75 -10.40
C VAL A 49 2.43 1.27 -11.24
N ARG A 50 2.45 0.02 -11.71
CA ARG A 50 1.32 -0.56 -12.45
C ARG A 50 0.05 -0.61 -11.61
N PHE A 51 0.18 -0.98 -10.33
CA PHE A 51 -0.93 -1.01 -9.38
C PHE A 51 -1.49 0.39 -9.10
N LEU A 52 -0.64 1.39 -8.87
CA LEU A 52 -1.07 2.77 -8.65
C LEU A 52 -1.77 3.38 -9.87
N ARG A 53 -1.33 3.04 -11.09
CA ARG A 53 -2.02 3.44 -12.34
C ARG A 53 -3.40 2.79 -12.47
N ALA A 54 -3.57 1.57 -11.96
CA ALA A 54 -4.85 0.87 -12.00
C ALA A 54 -5.85 1.35 -10.92
N ARG A 55 -5.36 1.93 -9.81
CA ARG A 55 -6.18 2.36 -8.67
C ARG A 55 -5.80 3.78 -8.23
N HIS A 56 -6.47 4.79 -8.81
CA HIS A 56 -6.30 6.20 -8.45
C HIS A 56 -6.90 6.57 -7.08
N ASP A 57 -7.73 5.70 -6.50
CA ASP A 57 -8.52 5.97 -5.29
C ASP A 57 -7.77 5.72 -3.96
N ILE A 58 -6.42 5.74 -4.00
CA ILE A 58 -5.58 5.42 -2.84
C ILE A 58 -5.00 6.73 -2.26
N PRO A 59 -5.34 7.12 -1.02
CA PRO A 59 -4.90 8.39 -0.42
C PRO A 59 -3.40 8.40 -0.02
N VAL A 60 -2.70 7.26 -0.11
CA VAL A 60 -1.29 7.11 0.29
C VAL A 60 -0.30 7.04 -0.88
N ASN A 61 -0.73 7.41 -2.10
CA ASN A 61 0.06 7.29 -3.33
C ASN A 61 1.48 7.88 -3.21
N LYS A 62 1.65 9.00 -2.49
CA LYS A 62 2.96 9.65 -2.32
C LYS A 62 3.96 8.77 -1.55
N VAL A 63 3.54 8.14 -0.44
CA VAL A 63 4.43 7.29 0.37
C VAL A 63 4.78 6.01 -0.38
N VAL A 64 3.83 5.47 -1.13
CA VAL A 64 4.06 4.29 -1.98
C VAL A 64 5.07 4.59 -3.09
N VAL A 65 5.01 5.79 -3.69
CA VAL A 65 6.01 6.22 -4.68
C VAL A 65 7.38 6.45 -4.05
N LEU A 66 7.47 7.08 -2.87
CA LEU A 66 8.74 7.22 -2.14
C LEU A 66 9.34 5.85 -1.81
N PHE A 67 8.52 4.89 -1.39
CA PHE A 67 8.96 3.53 -1.10
C PHE A 67 9.48 2.81 -2.35
N ALA A 68 8.80 2.97 -3.50
CA ALA A 68 9.27 2.45 -4.77
C ALA A 68 10.61 3.08 -5.20
N ALA A 69 10.78 4.39 -5.03
CA ALA A 69 12.04 5.08 -5.31
C ALA A 69 13.16 4.62 -4.38
N PHE A 70 12.86 4.42 -3.09
CA PHE A 70 13.80 3.88 -2.11
C PHE A 70 14.31 2.48 -2.52
N ILE A 71 13.40 1.57 -2.93
CA ILE A 71 13.78 0.23 -3.42
C ILE A 71 14.70 0.31 -4.65
N LEU A 72 14.40 1.21 -5.61
CA LEU A 72 15.25 1.40 -6.79
C LEU A 72 16.65 1.91 -6.42
N LEU A 73 16.75 2.84 -5.46
CA LEU A 73 18.04 3.33 -4.98
C LEU A 73 18.86 2.23 -4.33
N CYS A 74 18.23 1.41 -3.47
CA CYS A 74 18.90 0.24 -2.91
C CYS A 74 19.38 -0.71 -4.03
N GLY A 75 18.59 -0.91 -5.08
CA GLY A 75 18.95 -1.79 -6.20
C GLY A 75 20.16 -1.25 -6.95
N THR A 76 20.24 0.07 -7.08
CA THR A 76 21.39 0.76 -7.66
C THR A 76 22.66 0.52 -6.85
N THR A 77 22.57 0.46 -5.51
CA THR A 77 23.75 0.13 -4.68
C THR A 77 24.26 -1.28 -4.92
N HIS A 78 23.38 -2.27 -5.15
CA HIS A 78 23.78 -3.65 -5.48
C HIS A 78 24.36 -3.76 -6.89
N LEU A 79 23.79 -3.03 -7.86
CA LEU A 79 24.35 -2.94 -9.19
C LEU A 79 25.76 -2.34 -9.16
N LEU A 80 25.97 -1.30 -8.35
CA LEU A 80 27.29 -0.72 -8.15
C LEU A 80 28.23 -1.66 -7.40
N SER A 81 27.75 -2.46 -6.44
CA SER A 81 28.57 -3.50 -5.80
C SER A 81 29.15 -4.46 -6.85
N ILE A 82 28.32 -4.94 -7.79
CA ILE A 82 28.75 -5.77 -8.92
C ILE A 82 29.80 -5.03 -9.76
N ILE A 83 29.53 -3.78 -10.18
CA ILE A 83 30.48 -3.00 -10.99
C ILE A 83 31.81 -2.79 -10.25
N THR A 84 31.77 -2.55 -8.93
CA THR A 84 32.96 -2.33 -8.10
C THR A 84 33.86 -3.55 -7.92
N LEU A 85 33.39 -4.75 -8.29
CA LEU A 85 34.24 -5.94 -8.37
C LEU A 85 35.35 -5.76 -9.42
N TRP A 86 35.03 -5.13 -10.55
CA TRP A 86 35.97 -4.92 -11.68
C TRP A 86 36.48 -3.48 -11.78
N TYR A 87 35.66 -2.47 -11.44
CA TYR A 87 36.00 -1.06 -11.55
C TYR A 87 35.82 -0.35 -10.20
N PRO A 88 36.90 0.10 -9.52
CA PRO A 88 36.84 0.59 -8.14
C PRO A 88 36.21 1.99 -8.00
N LEU A 89 34.92 2.11 -8.36
CA LEU A 89 34.10 3.32 -8.28
C LEU A 89 33.57 3.55 -6.85
N TYR A 90 34.46 3.47 -5.85
CA TYR A 90 34.07 3.48 -4.43
C TYR A 90 33.42 4.80 -3.98
N TRP A 91 33.88 5.95 -4.51
CA TRP A 91 33.27 7.24 -4.22
C TRP A 91 31.82 7.32 -4.70
N LEU A 92 31.53 6.82 -5.92
CA LEU A 92 30.19 6.79 -6.47
C LEU A 92 29.28 5.82 -5.68
N SER A 93 29.80 4.63 -5.36
CA SER A 93 29.11 3.66 -4.50
C SER A 93 28.78 4.24 -3.12
N GLY A 94 29.75 4.91 -2.50
CA GLY A 94 29.59 5.57 -1.20
C GLY A 94 28.56 6.70 -1.22
N LEU A 95 28.58 7.56 -2.25
CA LEU A 95 27.61 8.64 -2.39
C LEU A 95 26.18 8.09 -2.56
N ILE A 96 26.00 7.06 -3.38
CA ILE A 96 24.68 6.46 -3.61
C ILE A 96 24.19 5.74 -2.36
N LYS A 97 25.07 5.08 -1.59
CA LYS A 97 24.75 4.52 -0.27
C LYS A 97 24.33 5.60 0.74
N ALA A 98 25.03 6.73 0.78
CA ALA A 98 24.68 7.86 1.65
C ALA A 98 23.30 8.43 1.29
N LEU A 99 23.04 8.69 0.00
CA LEU A 99 21.74 9.15 -0.49
C LEU A 99 20.62 8.15 -0.17
N THR A 100 20.90 6.86 -0.35
CA THR A 100 19.97 5.78 -0.03
C THR A 100 19.63 5.80 1.46
N GLY A 101 20.62 5.93 2.35
CA GLY A 101 20.42 5.99 3.80
C GLY A 101 19.59 7.20 4.24
N VAL A 102 19.85 8.38 3.66
CA VAL A 102 19.03 9.58 3.93
C VAL A 102 17.57 9.35 3.53
N ILE A 103 17.35 8.79 2.33
CA ILE A 103 16.00 8.49 1.84
C ILE A 103 15.33 7.39 2.69
N SER A 104 16.08 6.39 3.17
CA SER A 104 15.58 5.36 4.10
C SER A 104 15.01 5.98 5.37
N ILE A 105 15.78 6.86 6.01
CA ILE A 105 15.40 7.49 7.28
C ILE A 105 14.15 8.37 7.08
N LEU A 106 14.11 9.16 6.01
CA LEU A 106 12.95 9.98 5.66
C LEU A 106 11.71 9.09 5.41
N THR A 107 11.87 8.01 4.66
CA THR A 107 10.78 7.07 4.36
C THR A 107 10.28 6.38 5.63
N ALA A 108 11.18 5.96 6.53
CA ALA A 108 10.85 5.36 7.81
C ALA A 108 10.08 6.34 8.70
N TYR A 109 10.54 7.59 8.81
CA TYR A 109 9.87 8.63 9.59
C TYR A 109 8.45 8.92 9.07
N ILE A 110 8.30 9.13 7.76
CA ILE A 110 6.99 9.41 7.15
C ILE A 110 6.05 8.21 7.35
N THR A 111 6.54 6.99 7.15
CA THR A 111 5.75 5.76 7.30
C THR A 111 5.30 5.58 8.74
N TRP A 112 6.20 5.79 9.71
CA TRP A 112 5.89 5.71 11.14
C TRP A 112 4.74 6.64 11.54
N GLN A 113 4.73 7.87 11.00
CA GLN A 113 3.65 8.84 11.25
C GLN A 113 2.34 8.50 10.52
N LEU A 114 2.40 7.72 9.44
CA LEU A 114 1.24 7.36 8.63
C LEU A 114 0.49 6.14 9.18
N VAL A 115 1.21 5.17 9.76
CA VAL A 115 0.64 3.95 10.35
C VAL A 115 -0.52 4.23 11.31
N PRO A 116 -0.40 5.10 12.34
CA PRO A 116 -1.51 5.35 13.25
C PRO A 116 -2.72 5.97 12.54
N LYS A 117 -2.51 6.82 11.53
CA LYS A 117 -3.59 7.46 10.77
C LYS A 117 -4.37 6.45 9.91
N LEU A 118 -3.73 5.37 9.47
CA LEU A 118 -4.37 4.31 8.69
C LEU A 118 -5.16 3.35 9.58
N ILE A 119 -4.67 3.07 10.79
CA ILE A 119 -5.37 2.23 11.77
C ILE A 119 -6.64 2.91 12.29
N ILE A 120 -6.61 4.24 12.45
CA ILE A 120 -7.75 5.01 12.95
C ILE A 120 -8.89 5.11 11.93
N LYS A 121 -8.64 4.90 10.62
CA LYS A 121 -9.74 4.86 9.65
C LYS A 121 -10.62 3.65 9.96
N PRO A 122 -11.87 3.86 10.38
CA PRO A 122 -12.73 2.75 10.74
C PRO A 122 -12.93 1.86 9.52
N ASN A 123 -12.91 0.54 9.74
CA ASN A 123 -13.15 -0.42 8.68
C ASN A 123 -14.48 -0.10 8.01
N LEU A 124 -14.42 0.36 6.76
CA LEU A 124 -15.60 0.80 6.00
C LEU A 124 -16.65 -0.31 5.93
N LEU A 125 -16.22 -1.57 5.82
CA LEU A 125 -17.13 -2.72 5.82
C LEU A 125 -17.80 -2.89 7.17
N LYS A 126 -17.04 -2.83 8.28
CA LYS A 126 -17.60 -2.94 9.64
C LYS A 126 -18.62 -1.83 9.91
N ASN A 127 -18.34 -0.61 9.49
CA ASN A 127 -19.28 0.51 9.61
C ASN A 127 -20.51 0.32 8.72
N GLN A 128 -20.36 -0.13 7.48
CA GLN A 128 -21.49 -0.39 6.58
C GLN A 128 -22.43 -1.46 7.15
N PHE A 129 -21.89 -2.56 7.69
CA PHE A 129 -22.71 -3.59 8.35
C PHE A 129 -23.41 -3.03 9.60
N ALA A 130 -22.70 -2.27 10.44
CA ALA A 130 -23.28 -1.67 11.63
C ALA A 130 -24.39 -0.66 11.29
N ILE A 131 -24.19 0.18 10.27
CA ILE A 131 -25.19 1.14 9.79
C ILE A 131 -26.40 0.43 9.20
N HIS A 132 -26.20 -0.60 8.38
CA HIS A 132 -27.33 -1.37 7.83
C HIS A 132 -28.14 -2.07 8.90
N HIS A 133 -27.49 -2.63 9.93
CA HIS A 133 -28.20 -3.26 11.04
C HIS A 133 -28.96 -2.24 11.88
N ALA A 134 -28.32 -1.12 12.25
CA ALA A 134 -28.96 -0.05 13.00
C ALA A 134 -30.14 0.57 12.24
N TYR A 135 -30.02 0.72 10.92
CA TYR A 135 -31.11 1.17 10.06
C TYR A 135 -32.25 0.16 10.03
N ALA A 136 -31.96 -1.13 9.84
CA ALA A 136 -32.97 -2.19 9.84
C ALA A 136 -33.73 -2.24 11.19
N ASP A 137 -33.04 -2.09 12.31
CA ASP A 137 -33.66 -2.03 13.64
C ASP A 137 -34.49 -0.77 13.83
N SER A 138 -34.03 0.37 13.32
CA SER A 138 -34.79 1.63 13.35
C SER A 138 -36.09 1.52 12.54
N VAL A 139 -36.04 0.87 11.38
CA VAL A 139 -37.23 0.64 10.55
C VAL A 139 -38.23 -0.30 11.23
N LYS A 140 -37.74 -1.37 11.87
CA LYS A 140 -38.57 -2.31 12.64
C LYS A 140 -39.31 -1.63 13.80
N HIS A 141 -38.66 -0.71 14.50
CA HIS A 141 -39.23 -0.02 15.67
C HIS A 141 -39.84 1.35 15.33
N SER A 142 -39.85 1.74 14.06
CA SER A 142 -40.45 2.99 13.62
C SER A 142 -41.94 3.03 13.97
N PRO A 143 -42.45 4.15 14.52
CA PRO A 143 -43.88 4.32 14.77
C PRO A 143 -44.69 4.47 13.47
N ASN A 144 -44.02 4.79 12.36
CA ASN A 144 -44.65 4.97 11.06
C ASN A 144 -44.69 3.66 10.28
N ALA A 145 -45.74 3.48 9.50
CA ALA A 145 -45.86 2.40 8.53
C ALA A 145 -44.75 2.49 7.48
N VAL A 146 -43.93 1.43 7.38
CA VAL A 146 -42.88 1.29 6.36
C VAL A 146 -43.07 -0.03 5.64
N ILE A 147 -43.25 0.06 4.32
CA ILE A 147 -43.45 -1.07 3.42
C ILE A 147 -42.38 -0.98 2.33
N TYR A 148 -41.64 -2.06 2.11
CA TYR A 148 -40.77 -2.16 0.94
C TYR A 148 -41.47 -3.02 -0.12
N THR A 149 -41.41 -2.56 -1.36
CA THR A 149 -41.92 -3.29 -2.52
C THR A 149 -40.80 -3.62 -3.49
N ASP A 150 -40.96 -4.70 -4.25
CA ASP A 150 -40.13 -4.97 -5.41
C ASP A 150 -40.48 -4.00 -6.58
N ARG A 151 -39.76 -4.13 -7.69
CA ARG A 151 -40.00 -3.31 -8.90
C ARG A 151 -41.36 -3.59 -9.56
N ASN A 152 -42.01 -4.70 -9.23
CA ASN A 152 -43.31 -5.11 -9.78
C ASN A 152 -44.46 -4.70 -8.84
N GLY A 153 -44.16 -4.04 -7.71
CA GLY A 153 -45.15 -3.60 -6.72
C GLY A 153 -45.52 -4.64 -5.67
N ASN A 154 -44.88 -5.82 -5.66
CA ASN A 154 -45.13 -6.82 -4.62
C ASN A 154 -44.45 -6.42 -3.32
N ILE A 155 -45.13 -6.59 -2.18
CA ILE A 155 -44.58 -6.28 -0.86
C ILE A 155 -43.50 -7.32 -0.50
N ILE A 156 -42.28 -6.86 -0.26
CA ILE A 156 -41.14 -7.68 0.15
C ILE A 156 -40.83 -7.58 1.65
N TYR A 157 -41.29 -6.50 2.30
CA TYR A 157 -41.16 -6.34 3.74
C TYR A 157 -42.20 -5.38 4.27
N ASN A 158 -42.68 -5.65 5.49
CA ASN A 158 -43.61 -4.81 6.20
C ASN A 158 -43.19 -4.68 7.67
N ASN A 159 -43.18 -3.46 8.21
CA ASN A 159 -42.87 -3.25 9.62
C ASN A 159 -44.10 -3.43 10.54
N PRO A 160 -43.91 -3.65 11.86
CA PRO A 160 -45.03 -3.85 12.80
C PRO A 160 -46.04 -2.70 12.87
N ALA A 161 -45.63 -1.46 12.62
CA ALA A 161 -46.55 -0.32 12.60
C ALA A 161 -47.55 -0.39 11.44
N ALA A 162 -47.07 -0.74 10.24
CA ALA A 162 -47.93 -0.91 9.08
C ALA A 162 -48.89 -2.11 9.22
N LEU A 163 -48.47 -3.20 9.84
CA LEU A 163 -49.36 -4.32 10.18
C LEU A 163 -50.49 -3.90 11.15
N ARG A 164 -50.17 -3.08 12.15
CA ARG A 164 -51.17 -2.55 13.10
C ARG A 164 -52.18 -1.61 12.43
N GLN A 165 -51.71 -0.78 11.50
CA GLN A 165 -52.56 0.17 10.79
C GLN A 165 -53.53 -0.54 9.83
N ASP A 166 -53.06 -1.60 9.17
CA ASP A 166 -53.90 -2.46 8.33
C ASP A 166 -55.00 -3.14 9.16
N GLN A 167 -54.64 -3.76 10.29
CA GLN A 167 -55.61 -4.36 11.21
C GLN A 167 -56.63 -3.35 11.76
N ALA A 168 -56.21 -2.15 12.14
CA ALA A 168 -57.10 -1.10 12.63
C ALA A 168 -58.09 -0.65 11.54
N THR A 169 -57.64 -0.59 10.29
CA THR A 169 -58.50 -0.25 9.14
C THR A 169 -59.58 -1.32 8.92
N ILE A 170 -59.20 -2.59 8.97
CA ILE A 170 -60.13 -3.73 8.82
C ILE A 170 -61.16 -3.75 9.97
N LEU A 171 -60.72 -3.57 11.22
CA LEU A 171 -61.62 -3.54 12.38
C LEU A 171 -62.57 -2.34 12.34
N GLY A 172 -62.11 -1.17 11.90
CA GLY A 172 -62.96 0.02 11.72
C GLY A 172 -64.04 -0.19 10.66
N GLN A 173 -63.72 -0.84 9.55
CA GLN A 173 -64.70 -1.19 8.51
C GLN A 173 -65.75 -2.19 9.02
N GLN A 174 -65.35 -3.18 9.84
CA GLN A 174 -66.29 -4.13 10.44
C GLN A 174 -67.20 -3.50 11.50
N ALA A 175 -66.70 -2.51 12.26
CA ALA A 175 -67.50 -1.80 13.25
C ALA A 175 -68.54 -0.86 12.63
N LEU A 176 -68.26 -0.27 11.45
CA LEU A 176 -69.21 0.56 10.71
C LEU A 176 -70.27 -0.25 9.93
N ALA A 177 -70.05 -1.56 9.75
CA ALA A 177 -70.96 -2.46 9.08
C ALA A 177 -72.00 -3.13 10.01
N ARG A 178 -72.03 -2.74 11.29
CA ARG A 178 -73.02 -3.15 12.30
C ARG A 178 -73.89 -1.98 12.72
#